data_AF-A0A087LWG7-F1
#
_entry.id   AF-A0A087LWG7-F1
#
_cell.length_a   1.000
_cell.length_b   1.000
_cell.length_c   1.000
_cell.angle_alpha   90.00
_cell.angle_beta   90.00
_cell.angle_gamma   90.00
#
_symmetry.space_group_name_H-M   'P 1'
#
loop_
_entity.id
_entity.type
_entity.pdbx_description
1 polymer ?
#
loop_
_entity_poly.entity_id
_entity_poly.type
_entity_poly.pdbx_seq_one_letter_code
_entity_poly.pdbx_strand_id
1 'polypeptide(L)'
;MSNDKTDKFIHAAETFLGKAEDALTERERSVVEKAIHRQTLARDSGAAFDDRLTFGQRLADGVAAFGGSWAFIAGFGIFLVLWTATNILLANRAFDSYPFIFLNLMLSMLAAIQAPVIMMSQNRQAAKDREVSTHDYEVNLKSEIEIMALHEKLDHMRSAELRELITKQQEQIDLLTKLIEGHLKQVER
;
A
#
# COMPACT_ATOMS: atom_id res chain seq x y z
N MET A 1 -19.81 -7.68 -30.22
CA MET A 1 -18.51 -7.71 -29.52
C MET A 1 -18.53 -7.09 -28.11
N SER A 2 -19.69 -6.68 -27.57
CA SER A 2 -19.78 -6.08 -26.22
C SER A 2 -20.07 -7.07 -25.08
N ASN A 3 -20.44 -8.32 -25.38
CA ASN A 3 -20.89 -9.30 -24.36
C ASN A 3 -19.72 -9.97 -23.61
N ASP A 4 -18.68 -10.41 -24.32
CA ASP A 4 -17.54 -11.17 -23.75
C ASP A 4 -16.75 -10.40 -22.68
N LYS A 5 -16.67 -9.07 -22.79
CA LYS A 5 -15.96 -8.24 -21.79
C LYS A 5 -16.75 -8.09 -20.50
N THR A 6 -18.06 -7.85 -20.61
CA THR A 6 -18.96 -7.73 -19.47
C THR A 6 -19.08 -9.07 -18.74
N ASP A 7 -19.17 -10.18 -19.48
CA ASP A 7 -19.23 -11.52 -18.90
C ASP A 7 -17.94 -11.88 -18.15
N LYS A 8 -16.77 -11.56 -18.71
CA LYS A 8 -15.48 -11.71 -18.01
C LYS A 8 -15.36 -10.82 -16.78
N PHE A 9 -15.90 -9.61 -16.85
CA PHE A 9 -15.88 -8.65 -15.73
C PHE A 9 -16.76 -9.14 -14.58
N ILE A 10 -18.00 -9.54 -14.88
CA ILE A 10 -18.95 -10.08 -13.89
C ILE A 10 -18.41 -11.37 -13.29
N HIS A 11 -17.88 -12.28 -14.12
CA HIS A 11 -17.31 -13.53 -13.64
C HIS A 11 -16.09 -13.28 -12.75
N ALA A 12 -15.21 -12.35 -13.12
CA ALA A 12 -14.07 -11.94 -12.31
C ALA A 12 -14.50 -11.29 -10.98
N ALA A 13 -15.50 -10.40 -10.99
CA ALA A 13 -16.03 -9.77 -9.80
C ALA A 13 -16.60 -10.78 -8.80
N GLU A 14 -17.47 -11.68 -9.26
CA GLU A 14 -18.11 -12.68 -8.39
C GLU A 14 -17.13 -13.75 -7.92
N THR A 15 -16.19 -14.16 -8.78
CA THR A 15 -15.26 -15.28 -8.48
C THR A 15 -14.08 -14.82 -7.65
N PHE A 16 -13.56 -13.62 -7.90
CA PHE A 16 -12.34 -13.12 -7.25
C PHE A 16 -12.62 -12.22 -6.03
N LEU A 17 -13.71 -11.45 -6.03
CA LEU A 17 -14.06 -10.59 -4.89
C LEU A 17 -15.20 -11.15 -4.02
N GLY A 18 -15.90 -12.20 -4.47
CA GLY A 18 -17.06 -12.74 -3.76
C GLY A 18 -18.22 -11.75 -3.63
N LYS A 19 -18.22 -10.68 -4.43
CA LYS A 19 -19.21 -9.60 -4.44
C LYS A 19 -19.86 -9.53 -5.82
N ALA A 20 -21.16 -9.28 -5.84
CA ALA A 20 -21.88 -8.96 -7.07
C ALA A 20 -21.41 -7.60 -7.63
N GLU A 21 -21.57 -7.39 -8.95
CA GLU A 21 -21.09 -6.18 -9.65
C GLU A 21 -21.62 -4.87 -9.02
N ASP A 22 -22.85 -4.91 -8.50
CA ASP A 22 -23.53 -3.80 -7.83
C ASP A 22 -23.04 -3.51 -6.41
N ALA A 23 -22.32 -4.45 -5.78
CA ALA A 23 -21.73 -4.30 -4.45
C ALA A 23 -20.27 -3.84 -4.48
N LEU A 24 -19.67 -3.70 -5.68
CA LEU A 24 -18.31 -3.18 -5.83
C LEU A 24 -18.29 -1.66 -5.70
N THR A 25 -17.32 -1.17 -4.93
CA THR A 25 -17.00 0.26 -4.92
C THR A 25 -16.40 0.69 -6.26
N GLU A 26 -16.54 1.97 -6.60
CA GLU A 26 -16.01 2.55 -7.85
C GLU A 26 -14.49 2.29 -8.03
N ARG A 27 -13.75 2.23 -6.92
CA ARG A 27 -12.32 1.90 -6.90
C ARG A 27 -12.05 0.43 -7.22
N GLU A 28 -12.74 -0.50 -6.55
CA GLU A 28 -12.64 -1.93 -6.84
C GLU A 28 -12.97 -2.20 -8.32
N ARG A 29 -14.02 -1.56 -8.85
CA ARG A 29 -14.40 -1.66 -10.27
C ARG A 29 -13.26 -1.24 -11.21
N SER A 30 -12.63 -0.09 -10.94
CA SER A 30 -11.50 0.41 -11.73
C SER A 30 -10.27 -0.51 -11.64
N VAL A 31 -10.01 -1.12 -10.49
CA VAL A 31 -8.90 -2.07 -10.34
C VAL A 31 -9.14 -3.35 -11.15
N VAL A 32 -10.34 -3.92 -11.08
CA VAL A 32 -10.73 -5.10 -11.87
C VAL A 32 -10.62 -4.80 -13.36
N GLU A 33 -11.09 -3.62 -13.80
CA GLU A 33 -11.00 -3.19 -15.20
C GLU A 33 -9.53 -3.07 -15.66
N LYS A 34 -8.68 -2.42 -14.87
CA LYS A 34 -7.25 -2.29 -15.16
C LYS A 34 -6.51 -3.62 -15.14
N ALA A 35 -6.90 -4.55 -14.26
CA ALA A 35 -6.35 -5.90 -14.20
C ALA A 35 -6.68 -6.70 -15.48
N ILE A 36 -7.93 -6.65 -15.94
CA ILE A 36 -8.37 -7.26 -17.20
C ILE A 36 -7.60 -6.66 -18.39
N HIS A 37 -7.35 -5.36 -18.36
CA HIS A 37 -6.63 -4.65 -19.42
C HIS A 37 -5.10 -4.71 -19.32
N ARG A 38 -4.52 -5.41 -18.34
CA ARG A 38 -3.06 -5.51 -18.10
C ARG A 38 -2.35 -4.14 -18.11
N GLN A 39 -3.02 -3.09 -17.65
CA GLN A 39 -2.41 -1.77 -17.54
C GLN A 39 -1.61 -1.68 -16.23
N THR A 40 -0.44 -1.03 -16.29
CA THR A 40 0.39 -0.82 -15.11
C THR A 40 -0.29 0.16 -14.16
N LEU A 41 -0.56 -0.26 -12.93
CA LEU A 41 -1.00 0.64 -11.86
C LEU A 41 0.13 1.47 -11.25
N ALA A 42 1.39 1.25 -11.69
CA ALA A 42 2.55 1.96 -11.18
C ALA A 42 2.47 3.46 -11.51
N ARG A 43 1.81 4.20 -10.63
CA ARG A 43 1.86 5.65 -10.57
C ARG A 43 2.74 5.98 -9.39
N ASP A 44 3.74 6.83 -9.61
CA ASP A 44 4.57 7.34 -8.52
C ASP A 44 3.72 8.31 -7.68
N SER A 45 3.01 7.77 -6.70
CA SER A 45 2.13 8.52 -5.81
C SER A 45 2.91 9.51 -4.93
N GLY A 46 4.22 9.30 -4.74
CA GLY A 46 5.08 10.18 -3.96
C GLY A 46 5.32 11.53 -4.65
N ALA A 47 5.60 11.52 -5.95
CA ALA A 47 5.93 12.73 -6.71
C ALA A 47 4.71 13.64 -6.95
N ALA A 48 3.50 13.07 -7.06
CA ALA A 48 2.28 13.84 -7.33
C ALA A 48 1.77 14.65 -6.11
N PHE A 49 2.16 14.25 -4.90
CA PHE A 49 1.71 14.89 -3.66
C PHE A 49 2.55 16.14 -3.32
N ASP A 50 3.86 16.10 -3.58
CA ASP A 50 4.77 17.23 -3.30
C ASP A 50 4.53 18.43 -4.23
N ASP A 51 4.05 18.18 -5.45
CA ASP A 51 3.82 19.23 -6.47
C ASP A 51 2.60 20.13 -6.17
N ARG A 52 1.78 19.77 -5.16
CA ARG A 52 0.60 20.52 -4.73
C ARG A 52 0.80 21.36 -3.46
N LEU A 53 2.03 21.42 -2.94
CA LEU A 53 2.30 22.07 -1.65
C LEU A 53 2.24 23.59 -1.76
N THR A 54 1.41 24.20 -0.91
CA THR A 54 1.40 25.66 -0.75
C THR A 54 2.62 26.15 0.04
N PHE A 55 2.98 27.42 -0.13
CA PHE A 55 4.13 28.03 0.56
C PHE A 55 4.06 27.89 2.09
N GLY A 56 2.87 28.08 2.68
CA GLY A 56 2.66 27.92 4.13
C GLY A 56 2.86 26.49 4.61
N GLN A 57 2.46 25.50 3.82
CA GLN A 57 2.69 24.09 4.15
C GLN A 57 4.18 23.75 4.12
N ARG A 58 4.90 24.17 3.06
CA ARG A 58 6.36 23.96 2.95
C ARG A 58 7.12 24.58 4.13
N LEU A 59 6.72 25.77 4.58
CA LEU A 59 7.30 26.41 5.75
C LEU A 59 7.00 25.64 7.04
N ALA A 60 5.75 25.21 7.25
CA ALA A 60 5.37 24.44 8.42
C ALA A 60 6.20 23.14 8.56
N ASP A 61 6.50 22.48 7.44
CA ASP A 61 7.30 21.26 7.47
C ASP A 61 8.78 21.50 7.69
N GLY A 62 9.31 22.58 7.11
CA GLY A 62 10.66 23.03 7.41
C GLY A 62 10.81 23.32 8.89
N VAL A 63 9.83 24.00 9.50
CA VAL A 63 9.80 24.31 10.94
C VAL A 63 9.63 23.04 11.78
N ALA A 64 8.76 22.11 11.40
CA ALA A 64 8.58 20.85 12.12
C ALA A 64 9.84 19.96 12.05
N ALA A 65 10.47 19.86 10.88
CA ALA A 65 11.70 19.09 10.68
C ALA A 65 12.89 19.72 11.44
N PHE A 66 12.98 21.05 11.45
CA PHE A 66 14.02 21.76 12.18
C PHE A 66 13.81 21.67 13.71
N GLY A 67 12.58 21.89 14.18
CA GLY A 67 12.21 21.81 15.59
C GLY A 67 12.29 20.40 16.17
N GLY A 68 12.15 19.37 15.34
CA GLY A 68 12.27 17.96 15.72
C GLY A 68 13.72 17.42 15.74
N SER A 69 14.71 18.21 15.37
CA SER A 69 16.11 17.77 15.33
C SER A 69 16.74 17.71 16.72
N TRP A 70 17.41 16.59 17.03
CA TRP A 70 18.18 16.43 18.26
C TRP A 70 19.26 17.51 18.46
N ALA A 71 19.85 18.01 17.38
CA ALA A 71 20.83 19.08 17.44
C ALA A 71 20.21 20.42 17.84
N PHE A 72 18.98 20.71 17.37
CA PHE A 72 18.24 21.91 17.75
C PHE A 72 17.86 21.88 19.24
N ILE A 73 17.37 20.73 19.73
CA ILE A 73 17.01 20.56 21.15
C ILE A 73 18.22 20.79 22.05
N ALA A 74 19.37 20.21 21.70
CA ALA A 74 20.61 20.38 22.47
C ALA A 74 21.11 21.84 22.44
N GLY A 75 21.13 22.48 21.26
CA GLY A 75 21.54 23.88 21.13
C GLY A 75 20.61 24.85 21.87
N PHE A 76 19.30 24.63 21.79
CA PHE A 76 18.30 25.40 22.52
C PHE A 76 18.46 25.26 24.04
N GLY A 77 18.70 24.04 24.53
CA GLY A 77 18.99 23.79 25.94
C GLY A 77 20.25 24.52 26.44
N ILE A 78 21.34 24.48 25.66
CA ILE A 78 22.58 25.22 25.98
C ILE A 78 22.31 26.73 26.02
N PHE A 79 21.57 27.25 25.04
CA PHE A 79 21.18 28.67 25.01
C PHE A 79 20.40 29.08 26.25
N LEU A 80 19.42 28.28 26.69
CA LEU A 80 18.65 28.55 27.91
C LEU A 80 19.54 28.59 29.16
N VAL A 81 20.49 27.66 29.27
CA VAL A 81 21.44 27.62 30.39
C VAL A 81 22.34 28.86 30.39
N LEU A 82 22.88 29.23 29.23
CA LEU A 82 23.73 30.43 29.08
C LEU A 82 22.95 31.72 29.37
N TRP A 83 21.71 31.81 28.89
CA TRP A 83 20.82 32.96 29.13
C TRP A 83 20.52 33.14 30.62
N THR A 84 20.16 32.04 31.28
CA THR A 84 19.87 32.00 32.72
C THR A 84 21.12 32.36 33.52
N ALA A 85 22.27 31.75 33.21
CA ALA A 85 23.54 32.04 33.88
C ALA A 85 23.93 33.52 33.73
N THR A 86 23.84 34.07 32.52
CA THR A 86 24.17 35.49 32.25
C THR A 86 23.27 36.44 33.05
N ASN A 87 21.97 36.19 33.11
CA ASN A 87 21.04 37.03 33.88
C ASN A 87 21.25 36.90 35.40
N ILE A 88 21.58 35.71 35.90
CA ILE A 88 21.94 35.53 37.33
C ILE A 88 23.22 36.30 37.67
N LEU A 89 24.25 36.22 36.82
CA LEU A 89 25.52 36.93 37.05
C LEU A 89 25.38 38.46 37.00
N LEU A 90 24.45 38.98 36.19
CA LEU A 90 24.21 40.42 36.08
C LEU A 90 23.39 41.03 37.23
N ALA A 91 22.69 40.21 38.02
CA ALA A 91 21.93 40.56 39.23
C ALA A 91 21.19 41.93 39.16
N ASN A 92 21.84 43.02 39.55
CA ASN A 92 21.27 44.38 39.58
C ASN A 92 21.12 45.08 38.21
N ARG A 93 21.69 44.51 37.13
CA ARG A 93 21.50 44.96 35.73
C ARG A 93 20.87 43.87 34.87
N ALA A 94 20.33 42.82 35.48
CA ALA A 94 19.72 41.73 34.73
C ALA A 94 18.49 42.24 33.97
N PHE A 95 18.41 41.87 32.69
CA PHE A 95 17.28 42.21 31.83
C PHE A 95 16.06 41.35 32.19
N ASP A 96 16.29 40.12 32.66
CA ASP A 96 15.26 39.18 33.11
C ASP A 96 15.69 38.53 34.45
N SER A 97 15.45 39.23 35.56
CA SER A 97 15.73 38.72 36.91
C SER A 97 14.81 37.56 37.28
N TYR A 98 15.28 36.69 38.19
CA TYR A 98 14.45 35.64 38.77
C TYR A 98 13.11 36.24 39.28
N PRO A 99 11.94 35.79 38.79
CA PRO A 99 11.61 34.46 38.27
C PRO A 99 11.59 34.27 36.72
N PHE A 100 12.34 35.07 35.94
CA PHE A 100 12.48 34.97 34.47
C PHE A 100 11.16 35.09 33.67
N ILE A 101 10.45 36.21 33.86
CA ILE A 101 9.13 36.44 33.25
C ILE A 101 9.24 36.52 31.73
N PHE A 102 10.29 37.15 31.20
CA PHE A 102 10.46 37.32 29.77
C PHE A 102 10.73 35.98 29.07
N LEU A 103 11.63 35.17 29.65
CA LEU A 103 11.92 33.84 29.15
C LEU A 103 10.67 32.95 29.15
N ASN A 104 9.90 32.98 30.24
CA ASN A 104 8.67 32.21 30.35
C ASN A 104 7.62 32.63 29.30
N LEU A 105 7.46 33.94 29.08
CA LEU A 105 6.58 34.46 28.04
C LEU A 105 6.99 33.97 26.64
N MET A 106 8.28 34.06 26.32
CA MET A 106 8.82 33.60 25.03
C MET A 106 8.62 32.09 24.83
N LEU A 107 8.91 31.28 25.85
CA LEU A 107 8.71 29.82 25.81
C LEU A 107 7.23 29.46 25.62
N SER A 108 6.33 30.15 26.33
CA SER A 108 4.89 29.94 26.22
C SER A 108 4.37 30.27 24.82
N MET A 109 4.82 31.38 24.21
CA MET A 109 4.47 31.74 22.84
C MET A 109 5.03 30.73 21.82
N LEU A 110 6.27 30.26 22.02
CA LEU A 110 6.90 29.27 21.15
C LEU A 110 6.13 27.94 21.18
N ALA A 111 5.76 27.47 22.36
CA ALA A 111 4.97 26.26 22.54
C ALA A 111 3.57 26.37 21.92
N ALA A 112 2.91 27.52 22.08
CA ALA A 112 1.58 27.77 21.53
C ALA A 112 1.55 27.70 20.00
N ILE A 113 2.62 28.17 19.32
CA ILE A 113 2.74 28.08 17.86
C ILE A 113 3.23 26.70 17.42
N GLN A 114 4.05 26.01 18.22
CA GLN A 114 4.54 24.67 17.90
C GLN A 114 3.42 23.64 17.77
N ALA A 115 2.47 23.60 18.70
CA ALA A 115 1.44 22.55 18.71
C ALA A 115 0.59 22.51 17.41
N PRO A 116 0.06 23.62 16.89
CA PRO A 116 -0.64 23.65 15.60
C PRO A 116 0.25 23.29 14.41
N VAL A 117 1.52 23.73 14.39
CA VAL A 117 2.46 23.41 13.30
C VAL A 117 2.76 21.92 13.27
N ILE A 118 3.00 21.31 14.43
CA ILE A 118 3.19 19.87 14.57
C ILE A 118 1.92 19.13 14.12
N MET A 119 0.74 19.57 14.56
CA MET A 119 -0.54 18.97 14.18
C MET A 119 -0.82 19.10 12.68
N MET A 120 -0.46 20.21 12.04
CA MET A 120 -0.56 20.39 10.59
C MET A 120 0.36 19.43 9.85
N SER A 121 1.61 19.27 10.32
CA SER A 121 2.56 18.33 9.72
C SER A 121 2.09 16.87 9.89
N GLN A 122 1.56 16.52 11.07
CA GLN A 122 0.98 15.21 11.36
C GLN A 122 -0.26 14.91 10.51
N ASN A 123 -1.24 15.82 10.44
CA ASN A 123 -2.44 15.65 9.62
C ASN A 123 -2.09 15.40 8.15
N ARG A 124 -1.02 16.05 7.68
CA ARG A 124 -0.54 15.89 6.32
C ARG A 124 0.20 14.58 6.09
N GLN A 125 1.07 14.15 7.03
CA GLN A 125 1.67 12.82 6.98
C GLN A 125 0.59 11.73 6.97
N ALA A 126 -0.43 11.85 7.84
CA ALA A 126 -1.56 10.93 7.86
C ALA A 126 -2.36 10.91 6.54
N ALA A 127 -2.52 12.06 5.88
CA ALA A 127 -3.15 12.12 4.56
C ALA A 127 -2.34 11.38 3.49
N LYS A 128 -1.01 11.57 3.49
CA LYS A 128 -0.08 10.86 2.60
C LYS A 128 -0.09 9.35 2.86
N ASP A 129 -0.02 8.95 4.13
CA ASP A 129 -0.04 7.55 4.54
C ASP A 129 -1.35 6.86 4.14
N ARG A 130 -2.48 7.58 4.22
CA ARG A 130 -3.79 7.08 3.77
C ARG A 130 -3.83 6.86 2.25
N GLU A 131 -3.24 7.76 1.48
CA GLU A 131 -3.17 7.62 0.02
C GLU A 131 -2.28 6.44 -0.38
N VAL A 132 -1.09 6.31 0.23
CA VAL A 132 -0.18 5.18 0.04
C VAL A 132 -0.88 3.86 0.40
N SER A 133 -1.52 3.80 1.58
CA SER A 133 -2.26 2.60 2.01
C SER A 133 -3.41 2.24 1.06
N THR A 134 -4.11 3.24 0.51
CA THR A 134 -5.15 3.00 -0.49
C THR A 134 -4.55 2.42 -1.78
N HIS A 135 -3.43 2.98 -2.25
CA HIS A 135 -2.76 2.51 -3.45
C HIS A 135 -2.21 1.09 -3.28
N ASP A 136 -1.58 0.79 -2.14
CA ASP A 136 -1.08 -0.55 -1.81
C ASP A 136 -2.22 -1.57 -1.77
N TYR A 137 -3.38 -1.19 -1.25
CA TYR A 137 -4.59 -2.03 -1.30
C TYR A 137 -5.01 -2.34 -2.75
N GLU A 138 -5.04 -1.35 -3.64
CA GLU A 138 -5.38 -1.54 -5.06
C GLU A 138 -4.37 -2.46 -5.78
N VAL A 139 -3.08 -2.32 -5.50
CA VAL A 139 -2.01 -3.16 -6.08
C VAL A 139 -2.11 -4.60 -5.58
N ASN A 140 -2.36 -4.79 -4.28
CA ASN A 140 -2.56 -6.12 -3.70
C ASN A 140 -3.78 -6.81 -4.31
N LEU A 141 -4.92 -6.09 -4.42
CA LEU A 141 -6.13 -6.64 -5.02
C LEU A 141 -5.89 -7.06 -6.48
N LYS A 142 -5.20 -6.23 -7.28
CA LYS A 142 -4.83 -6.61 -8.66
C LYS A 142 -3.95 -7.85 -8.69
N SER A 143 -2.97 -7.95 -7.80
CA SER A 143 -2.06 -9.09 -7.71
C SER A 143 -2.82 -10.37 -7.34
N GLU A 144 -3.78 -10.27 -6.43
CA GLU A 144 -4.66 -11.38 -6.04
C GLU A 144 -5.47 -11.90 -7.23
N ILE A 145 -6.11 -10.99 -7.98
CA ILE A 145 -6.87 -11.32 -9.21
C ILE A 145 -5.96 -11.99 -10.25
N GLU A 146 -4.75 -11.46 -10.48
CA GLU A 146 -3.81 -12.05 -11.44
C GLU A 146 -3.35 -13.46 -11.02
N ILE A 147 -3.12 -13.69 -9.72
CA ILE A 147 -2.76 -15.02 -9.19
C ILE A 147 -3.91 -16.01 -9.38
N MET A 148 -5.15 -15.62 -9.08
CA MET A 148 -6.30 -16.50 -9.24
C MET A 148 -6.56 -16.84 -10.71
N ALA A 149 -6.44 -15.86 -11.61
CA ALA A 149 -6.53 -16.10 -13.06
C ALA A 149 -5.42 -17.06 -13.57
N LEU A 150 -4.22 -16.99 -13.00
CA LEU A 150 -3.15 -17.95 -13.28
C LEU A 150 -3.48 -19.36 -12.75
N HIS A 151 -4.09 -19.44 -11.56
CA HIS A 151 -4.51 -20.72 -10.95
C HIS A 151 -5.56 -21.41 -11.81
N GLU A 152 -6.59 -20.69 -12.25
CA GLU A 152 -7.64 -21.22 -13.13
C GLU A 152 -7.05 -21.76 -14.45
N LYS A 153 -6.12 -21.01 -15.05
CA LYS A 153 -5.42 -21.45 -16.25
C LYS A 153 -4.59 -22.72 -16.00
N LEU A 154 -3.93 -22.82 -14.86
CA LEU A 154 -3.18 -24.01 -14.46
C LEU A 154 -4.10 -25.23 -14.32
N ASP A 155 -5.25 -25.07 -13.66
CA ASP A 155 -6.24 -26.12 -13.46
C ASP A 155 -6.84 -26.61 -14.78
N HIS A 156 -7.12 -25.69 -15.70
CA HIS A 156 -7.55 -26.04 -17.06
C HIS A 156 -6.50 -26.86 -17.80
N MET A 157 -5.22 -26.46 -17.75
CA MET A 157 -4.13 -27.20 -18.39
C MET A 157 -3.96 -28.59 -17.74
N ARG A 158 -3.94 -28.68 -16.41
CA ARG A 158 -3.87 -29.96 -15.69
C ARG A 158 -5.02 -30.88 -16.04
N SER A 159 -6.24 -30.35 -16.11
CA SER A 159 -7.42 -31.13 -16.43
C SER A 159 -7.41 -31.63 -17.88
N ALA A 160 -6.82 -30.88 -18.81
CA ALA A 160 -6.63 -31.31 -20.18
C ALA A 160 -5.57 -32.43 -20.28
N GLU A 161 -4.43 -32.25 -19.62
CA GLU A 161 -3.35 -33.24 -19.58
C GLU A 161 -3.80 -34.55 -18.92
N LEU A 162 -4.52 -34.47 -17.80
CA LEU A 162 -5.05 -35.65 -17.11
C LEU A 162 -6.04 -36.42 -17.98
N ARG A 163 -6.90 -35.73 -18.74
CA ARG A 163 -7.81 -36.36 -19.69
C ARG A 163 -7.06 -37.11 -20.78
N GLU A 164 -6.01 -36.50 -21.34
CA GLU A 164 -5.17 -37.15 -22.36
C GLU A 164 -4.49 -38.41 -21.82
N LEU A 165 -3.94 -38.35 -20.60
CA LEU A 165 -3.31 -39.51 -19.95
C LEU A 165 -4.31 -40.65 -19.72
N ILE A 166 -5.53 -40.33 -19.26
CA ILE A 166 -6.60 -41.32 -19.08
C ILE A 166 -6.98 -41.98 -20.41
N THR A 167 -7.10 -41.21 -21.50
CA THR A 167 -7.38 -41.76 -22.84
C THR A 167 -6.27 -42.72 -23.28
N LYS A 168 -5.00 -42.34 -23.13
CA LYS A 168 -3.87 -43.24 -23.46
C LYS A 168 -3.87 -44.51 -22.62
N GLN A 169 -4.20 -44.43 -21.33
CA GLN A 169 -4.33 -45.61 -20.45
C GLN A 169 -5.46 -46.53 -20.93
N GLN A 170 -6.61 -45.98 -21.32
CA GLN A 170 -7.73 -46.78 -21.82
C GLN A 170 -7.37 -47.52 -23.12
N GLU A 171 -6.65 -46.87 -24.03
CA GLU A 171 -6.14 -47.50 -25.26
C GLU A 171 -5.16 -48.65 -24.94
N GLN A 172 -4.26 -48.44 -23.98
CA GLN A 172 -3.32 -49.50 -23.54
C GLN A 172 -4.04 -50.70 -22.94
N ILE A 173 -5.08 -50.47 -22.11
CA ILE A 173 -5.88 -51.55 -21.52
C ILE A 173 -6.63 -52.33 -22.61
N ASP A 174 -7.20 -51.65 -23.60
CA ASP A 174 -7.89 -52.30 -24.72
C ASP A 174 -6.93 -53.16 -25.57
N LEU A 175 -5.73 -52.67 -25.84
CA LEU A 175 -4.68 -53.44 -26.54
C LEU A 175 -4.25 -54.68 -25.75
N LEU A 176 -4.01 -54.54 -24.44
CA LEU A 176 -3.68 -55.67 -23.57
C LEU A 176 -4.81 -56.71 -23.53
N THR A 177 -6.07 -56.25 -23.46
CA THR A 177 -7.25 -57.12 -23.47
C THR A 177 -7.33 -57.93 -24.77
N LYS A 178 -7.16 -57.27 -25.92
CA LYS A 178 -7.12 -57.94 -27.23
C LYS A 178 -5.97 -58.94 -27.35
N LEU A 179 -4.80 -58.63 -26.81
CA LEU A 179 -3.65 -59.55 -26.80
C LEU A 179 -3.94 -60.80 -25.95
N ILE A 180 -4.52 -60.63 -24.76
CA ILE A 180 -4.90 -61.76 -23.89
C ILE A 180 -5.96 -62.64 -24.57
N GLU A 181 -7.01 -62.04 -25.14
CA GLU A 181 -8.05 -62.79 -25.88
C GLU A 181 -7.48 -63.55 -27.09
N GLY A 182 -6.57 -62.91 -27.84
CA GLY A 182 -5.89 -63.55 -28.96
C GLY A 182 -5.07 -64.75 -28.52
N HIS A 183 -4.36 -64.64 -27.39
CA HIS A 183 -3.54 -65.71 -26.85
C HIS A 183 -4.39 -66.87 -26.31
N LEU A 184 -5.50 -66.58 -25.62
CA LEU A 184 -6.44 -67.61 -25.15
C LEU A 184 -7.01 -68.44 -26.31
N LYS A 185 -7.41 -67.79 -27.41
CA LYS A 185 -7.89 -68.49 -28.62
C LYS A 185 -6.83 -69.35 -29.31
N GLN A 186 -5.55 -69.05 -29.12
CA GLN A 186 -4.46 -69.87 -29.65
C GLN A 186 -4.18 -71.09 -28.77
N VAL A 187 -4.40 -71.00 -27.45
CA VAL A 187 -4.18 -72.09 -26.50
C VAL A 187 -5.33 -73.11 -26.50
N GLU A 188 -6.56 -72.70 -26.86
CA GLU A 188 -7.72 -73.61 -26.97
C GLU A 188 -7.78 -74.42 -28.29
N ARG A 189 -6.79 -74.30 -29.18
CA ARG A 189 -6.65 -75.11 -30.41
C ARG A 189 -5.56 -76.15 -30.27
#